data_AF-A0A3P7F6H6-F1
#
_entry.id   AF-A0A3P7F6H6-F1
#
_cell.length_a   1.000
_cell.length_b   1.000
_cell.length_c   1.000
_cell.angle_alpha   90.00
_cell.angle_beta   90.00
_cell.angle_gamma   90.00
#
_symmetry.space_group_name_H-M   'P 1'
#
loop_
_entity.id
_entity.type
_entity.pdbx_description
1 polymer ?
#
loop_
_entity_poly.entity_id
_entity_poly.type
_entity_poly.pdbx_seq_one_letter_code
_entity_poly.pdbx_strand_id
1 'polypeptide(L)'
;MLNTIMSTDKFQDDKENMEPEMGSGDASVAVAIDHSDEPLLAENPSRFVIFPIKYHDIWTFYKNAVASFWTADEIDLSHDYADWERLDDGERFFISRVLSFFAASDGIVNENLVSLRTGLFTESLVYP
;
A
#
# COMPACT_ATOMS: atom_id res chain seq x y z
N MET A 1 -66.65 18.24 30.22
CA MET A 1 -66.46 17.38 31.40
C MET A 1 -65.00 17.51 31.82
N LEU A 2 -64.79 17.99 33.04
CA LEU A 2 -63.51 18.26 33.67
C LEU A 2 -62.97 17.00 34.38
N ASN A 3 -61.67 16.73 34.24
CA ASN A 3 -60.67 16.39 35.27
C ASN A 3 -59.36 16.01 34.53
N THR A 4 -58.21 16.69 34.69
CA THR A 4 -57.35 16.77 35.90
C THR A 4 -56.81 15.35 36.17
N ILE A 5 -55.52 14.99 36.17
CA ILE A 5 -54.33 15.62 36.79
C ILE A 5 -53.06 14.83 36.34
N MET A 6 -51.93 15.54 36.20
CA MET A 6 -50.54 15.16 36.58
C MET A 6 -49.90 13.88 36.02
N SER A 7 -48.84 14.01 35.20
CA SER A 7 -47.45 13.94 35.67
C SER A 7 -46.50 13.98 34.47
N THR A 8 -45.86 15.13 34.30
CA THR A 8 -44.55 15.24 33.69
C THR A 8 -43.55 14.61 34.64
N ASP A 9 -43.13 13.37 34.39
CA ASP A 9 -41.95 12.79 35.03
C ASP A 9 -41.55 11.54 34.27
N LYS A 10 -40.39 11.61 33.61
CA LYS A 10 -39.32 10.60 33.49
C LYS A 10 -38.30 11.13 32.46
N PHE A 11 -37.83 12.35 32.70
CA PHE A 11 -36.54 12.84 32.22
C PHE A 11 -35.71 13.06 33.48
N GLN A 12 -34.58 12.36 33.55
CA GLN A 12 -33.57 12.40 34.62
C GLN A 12 -33.95 11.75 35.96
N ASP A 13 -33.31 10.62 36.29
CA ASP A 13 -32.38 10.53 37.42
C ASP A 13 -31.93 9.08 37.61
N ASP A 14 -30.81 8.73 36.98
CA ASP A 14 -29.85 7.73 37.47
C ASP A 14 -28.45 8.34 37.24
N LYS A 15 -28.21 9.47 37.92
CA LYS A 15 -26.86 10.00 38.15
C LYS A 15 -26.44 9.64 39.56
N GLU A 16 -25.92 8.43 39.74
CA GLU A 16 -25.01 8.14 40.84
C GLU A 16 -24.18 6.91 40.48
N ASN A 17 -22.85 7.07 40.60
CA ASN A 17 -21.75 6.13 40.32
C ASN A 17 -21.10 6.23 38.93
N MET A 18 -20.52 7.40 38.68
CA MET A 18 -19.42 7.57 37.74
C MET A 18 -18.15 7.89 38.54
N GLU A 19 -17.52 6.85 39.11
CA GLU A 19 -16.09 6.91 39.43
C GLU A 19 -15.31 6.31 38.26
N PRO A 20 -14.19 6.92 37.82
CA PRO A 20 -13.34 6.35 36.80
C PRO A 20 -12.43 5.31 37.45
N GLU A 21 -12.73 4.03 37.28
CA GLU A 21 -11.77 2.97 37.53
C GLU A 21 -10.66 3.06 36.47
N MET A 22 -9.61 3.81 36.81
CA MET A 22 -8.31 3.80 36.16
C MET A 22 -7.63 2.44 36.41
N GLY A 23 -7.87 1.49 35.49
CA GLY A 23 -7.19 0.20 35.45
C GLY A 23 -6.34 0.05 34.20
N SER A 24 -5.05 0.40 34.34
CA SER A 24 -3.88 0.02 33.53
C SER A 24 -4.04 -0.08 32.00
N GLY A 25 -3.39 0.83 31.30
CA GLY A 25 -3.22 0.76 29.86
C GLY A 25 -2.52 -0.51 29.39
N ASP A 26 -2.84 -0.86 28.14
CA ASP A 26 -1.86 -1.36 27.20
C ASP A 26 -2.13 -0.71 25.84
N ALA A 27 -1.03 -0.31 25.20
CA ALA A 27 -0.98 0.36 23.93
C ALA A 27 -1.46 -0.55 22.78
N SER A 28 -1.96 0.09 21.71
CA SER A 28 -2.23 -0.50 20.39
C SER A 28 -3.20 -1.69 20.35
N VAL A 29 -4.48 -1.42 20.15
CA VAL A 29 -5.40 -2.40 19.55
C VAL A 29 -4.99 -2.55 18.08
N ALA A 30 -4.02 -3.42 17.82
CA ALA A 30 -3.82 -3.98 16.49
C ALA A 30 -5.01 -4.91 16.23
N VAL A 31 -6.03 -4.40 15.54
CA VAL A 31 -7.09 -5.24 14.99
C VAL A 31 -6.41 -6.18 13.99
N ALA A 32 -6.23 -7.45 14.37
CA ALA A 32 -5.80 -8.48 13.44
C ALA A 32 -6.91 -8.62 12.40
N ILE A 33 -6.65 -8.11 11.19
CA ILE A 33 -7.57 -8.24 10.06
C ILE A 33 -7.55 -9.72 9.66
N ASP A 34 -8.71 -10.38 9.72
CA ASP A 34 -8.86 -11.74 9.20
C ASP A 34 -8.78 -11.68 7.67
N HIS A 35 -7.64 -12.09 7.11
CA HIS A 35 -7.36 -12.04 5.68
C HIS A 35 -7.92 -13.25 4.91
N SER A 36 -8.68 -14.14 5.56
CA SER A 36 -9.21 -15.37 4.94
C SER A 36 -10.25 -15.11 3.84
N ASP A 37 -10.85 -13.91 3.81
CA ASP A 37 -11.81 -13.49 2.78
C ASP A 37 -11.15 -12.89 1.53
N GLU A 38 -9.83 -12.72 1.52
CA GLU A 38 -9.10 -12.16 0.37
C GLU A 38 -8.44 -13.26 -0.49
N PRO A 39 -9.03 -13.62 -1.66
CA PRO A 39 -8.56 -14.72 -2.48
C PRO A 39 -7.17 -14.51 -3.11
N LEU A 40 -6.62 -13.29 -3.04
CA LEU A 40 -5.27 -12.97 -3.49
C LEU A 40 -4.22 -13.29 -2.41
N LEU A 41 -4.56 -13.06 -1.13
CA LEU A 41 -3.68 -13.28 0.01
C LEU A 41 -3.75 -14.73 0.54
N ALA A 42 -4.82 -15.47 0.21
CA ALA A 42 -4.96 -16.88 0.55
C ALA A 42 -3.81 -17.75 -0.03
N GLU A 43 -3.36 -18.73 0.74
CA GLU A 43 -2.35 -19.69 0.31
C GLU A 43 -2.84 -20.55 -0.85
N ASN A 44 -2.01 -20.72 -1.88
CA ASN A 44 -2.35 -21.52 -3.06
C ASN A 44 -1.18 -22.45 -3.43
N PRO A 45 -1.36 -23.79 -3.37
CA PRO A 45 -0.31 -24.75 -3.69
C PRO A 45 0.10 -24.74 -5.18
N SER A 46 -0.72 -24.18 -6.07
CA SER A 46 -0.44 -24.05 -7.50
C SER A 46 0.08 -22.65 -7.91
N ARG A 47 0.59 -21.84 -6.96
CA ARG A 47 1.07 -20.46 -7.21
C ARG A 47 2.12 -20.35 -8.33
N PHE A 48 2.97 -21.37 -8.49
CA PHE A 48 4.05 -21.36 -9.49
C PHE A 48 3.64 -21.89 -10.87
N VAL A 49 2.41 -22.40 -11.02
CA VAL A 49 1.91 -22.91 -12.29
C VAL A 49 0.96 -21.88 -12.89
N ILE A 50 1.30 -21.41 -14.10
CA ILE A 50 0.56 -20.32 -14.77
C ILE A 50 -0.80 -20.79 -15.30
N PHE A 51 -0.94 -22.08 -15.64
CA PHE A 51 -2.16 -22.63 -16.22
C PHE A 51 -2.95 -23.48 -15.23
N PRO A 52 -4.30 -23.38 -15.23
CA PRO A 52 -5.15 -22.49 -16.03
C PRO A 52 -5.26 -21.06 -15.46
N ILE A 53 -5.34 -20.06 -16.35
CA ILE A 53 -5.43 -18.63 -15.97
C ILE A 53 -6.79 -18.35 -15.31
N LYS A 54 -6.80 -17.90 -14.06
CA LYS A 54 -8.01 -17.51 -13.32
C LYS A 54 -8.41 -16.05 -13.59
N TYR A 55 -7.43 -15.14 -13.49
CA TYR A 55 -7.62 -13.68 -13.61
C TYR A 55 -7.10 -13.17 -14.96
N HIS A 56 -8.02 -12.98 -15.92
CA HIS A 56 -7.68 -12.59 -17.29
C HIS A 56 -7.33 -11.10 -17.45
N ASP A 57 -7.89 -10.27 -16.58
CA ASP A 57 -7.58 -8.85 -16.42
C ASP A 57 -6.12 -8.65 -15.99
N ILE A 58 -5.70 -9.31 -14.90
CA ILE A 58 -4.30 -9.25 -14.41
C ILE A 58 -3.34 -9.80 -15.47
N TRP A 59 -3.72 -10.90 -16.14
CA TRP A 59 -2.94 -11.46 -17.24
C TRP A 59 -2.76 -10.48 -18.40
N THR A 60 -3.81 -9.72 -18.75
CA THR A 60 -3.74 -8.69 -19.80
C THR A 60 -2.78 -7.58 -19.41
N PHE A 61 -2.83 -7.10 -18.17
CA PHE A 61 -1.86 -6.11 -17.66
C PHE A 61 -0.42 -6.63 -17.69
N TYR A 62 -0.19 -7.89 -17.30
CA TYR A 62 1.12 -8.53 -17.43
C TYR A 62 1.59 -8.57 -18.88
N LYS A 63 0.74 -8.99 -19.82
CA LYS A 63 1.09 -9.04 -21.25
C LYS A 63 1.40 -7.65 -21.82
N ASN A 64 0.67 -6.62 -21.40
CA ASN A 64 0.94 -5.24 -21.79
C ASN A 64 2.29 -4.74 -21.23
N ALA A 65 2.61 -5.07 -19.98
CA ALA A 65 3.91 -4.75 -19.38
C ALA A 65 5.06 -5.43 -20.12
N VAL A 66 4.93 -6.73 -20.45
CA VAL A 66 5.93 -7.47 -21.25
C VAL A 66 6.08 -6.90 -22.65
N ALA A 67 4.98 -6.44 -23.27
CA ALA A 67 5.03 -5.78 -24.57
C ALA A 67 5.74 -4.41 -24.53
N SER A 68 5.88 -3.82 -23.34
CA SER A 68 6.51 -2.51 -23.11
C SER A 68 7.94 -2.65 -22.59
N PHE A 69 8.58 -3.80 -22.85
CA PHE A 69 9.95 -4.04 -22.44
C PHE A 69 10.92 -3.27 -23.34
N TRP A 70 11.82 -2.52 -22.71
CA TRP A 70 12.92 -1.80 -23.34
C TRP A 70 14.19 -1.99 -22.52
N THR A 71 15.34 -1.99 -23.18
CA THR A 71 16.65 -2.08 -22.54
C THR A 71 17.35 -0.72 -22.53
N ALA A 72 18.21 -0.46 -21.54
CA ALA A 72 18.93 0.81 -21.45
C ALA A 72 19.82 1.09 -22.68
N ASP A 73 20.28 0.03 -23.35
CA ASP A 73 21.09 0.13 -24.58
C ASP A 73 20.29 0.61 -25.80
N GLU A 74 18.95 0.63 -25.72
CA GLU A 74 18.08 1.18 -26.78
C GLU A 74 18.01 2.71 -26.75
N ILE A 75 18.58 3.36 -25.72
CA ILE A 75 18.65 4.82 -25.60
C ILE A 75 20.01 5.31 -26.09
N ASP A 76 20.04 6.06 -27.20
CA ASP A 76 21.25 6.73 -27.68
C ASP A 76 21.50 8.02 -26.88
N LEU A 77 22.61 8.04 -26.12
CA LEU A 77 23.04 9.18 -25.31
C LEU A 77 24.23 9.95 -25.92
N SER A 78 24.60 9.65 -27.16
CA SER A 78 25.80 10.20 -27.79
C SER A 78 25.75 11.72 -28.00
N HIS A 79 24.55 12.27 -28.18
CA HIS A 79 24.33 13.70 -28.42
C HIS A 79 24.06 14.49 -27.12
N ASP A 80 23.57 13.83 -26.07
CA ASP A 80 23.20 14.46 -24.80
C ASP A 80 24.37 15.15 -24.10
N TYR A 81 25.60 14.65 -24.28
CA TYR A 81 26.79 15.26 -23.68
C TYR A 81 27.06 16.68 -24.22
N ALA A 82 26.87 16.88 -25.53
CA ALA A 82 27.08 18.19 -26.16
C ALA A 82 25.98 19.19 -25.75
N ASP A 83 24.74 18.72 -25.60
CA ASP A 83 23.65 19.54 -25.11
C ASP A 83 23.81 19.88 -23.62
N TRP A 84 24.37 18.97 -22.82
CA TRP A 84 24.65 19.20 -21.41
C TRP A 84 25.64 20.37 -21.19
N GLU A 85 26.69 20.46 -22.00
CA GLU A 85 27.67 21.57 -21.92
C GLU A 85 27.08 22.92 -22.33
N ARG A 86 26.00 22.93 -23.12
CA ARG A 86 25.35 24.16 -23.63
C ARG A 86 24.33 24.77 -22.67
N LEU A 87 23.90 24.03 -21.64
CA LEU A 87 22.92 24.49 -20.64
C LEU A 87 23.50 25.53 -19.66
N ASP A 88 22.64 26.25 -18.96
CA ASP A 88 23.07 27.14 -17.86
C ASP A 88 23.37 26.35 -16.57
N ASP A 89 24.19 26.92 -15.67
CA ASP A 89 24.50 26.34 -14.36
C ASP A 89 23.23 26.05 -13.54
N GLY A 90 22.22 26.93 -13.61
CA GLY A 90 20.94 26.74 -12.93
C GLY A 90 20.12 25.56 -13.49
N GLU A 91 20.13 25.39 -14.81
CA GLU A 91 19.41 24.30 -15.49
C GLU A 91 20.06 22.95 -15.22
N ARG A 92 21.40 22.88 -15.28
CA ARG A 92 22.14 21.67 -14.91
C ARG A 92 21.88 21.26 -13.46
N PHE A 93 21.90 22.21 -12.54
CA PHE A 93 21.61 21.93 -11.13
C PHE A 93 20.20 21.36 -10.93
N PHE A 94 19.21 21.91 -11.64
CA PHE A 94 17.84 21.41 -11.63
C PHE A 94 17.75 19.97 -12.16
N ILE A 95 18.30 19.71 -13.36
CA ILE A 95 18.25 18.38 -13.99
C ILE A 95 18.97 17.34 -13.13
N SER A 96 20.17 17.67 -12.60
CA SER A 96 20.90 16.76 -11.70
C SER A 96 20.10 16.41 -10.44
N ARG A 97 19.34 17.36 -9.88
CA ARG A 97 18.51 17.12 -8.69
C ARG A 97 17.34 16.21 -9.00
N VAL A 98 16.70 16.38 -10.15
CA VAL A 98 15.59 15.53 -10.61
C VAL A 98 16.09 14.11 -10.86
N LEU A 99 17.23 13.95 -11.55
CA LEU A 99 17.85 12.63 -11.77
C LEU A 99 18.22 11.95 -10.45
N SER A 100 18.76 12.71 -9.49
CA SER A 100 19.09 12.19 -8.15
C SER A 100 17.84 11.73 -7.39
N PHE A 101 16.71 12.42 -7.54
CA PHE A 101 15.45 12.01 -6.92
C PHE A 101 14.94 10.70 -7.51
N PHE A 102 14.94 10.55 -8.84
CA PHE A 102 14.53 9.31 -9.50
C PHE A 102 15.42 8.13 -9.12
N ALA A 103 16.75 8.32 -9.15
CA ALA A 103 17.70 7.29 -8.76
C ALA A 103 17.48 6.78 -7.32
N ALA A 104 17.07 7.67 -6.40
CA ALA A 104 16.76 7.29 -5.03
C ALA A 104 15.34 6.69 -4.89
N SER A 105 14.35 7.22 -5.59
CA SER A 105 12.95 6.79 -5.46
C SER A 105 12.73 5.37 -6.01
N ASP A 106 13.39 5.04 -7.12
CA ASP A 106 13.20 3.74 -7.78
C ASP A 106 13.68 2.59 -6.88
N GLY A 107 14.70 2.82 -6.05
CA GLY A 107 15.16 1.87 -5.03
C GLY A 107 14.12 1.61 -3.95
N ILE A 108 13.49 2.66 -3.41
CA ILE A 108 12.47 2.55 -2.35
C ILE A 108 11.25 1.77 -2.86
N VAL A 109 10.81 2.07 -4.09
CA VAL A 109 9.67 1.37 -4.70
C VAL A 109 10.00 -0.10 -4.93
N ASN A 110 11.21 -0.41 -5.39
CA ASN A 110 11.62 -1.79 -5.63
C ASN A 110 11.69 -2.60 -4.32
N GLU A 111 12.23 -2.03 -3.24
CA GLU A 111 12.24 -2.70 -1.93
C GLU A 111 10.83 -3.04 -1.45
N ASN A 112 9.87 -2.12 -1.62
CA ASN A 112 8.47 -2.37 -1.28
C ASN A 112 7.85 -3.52 -2.11
N LEU A 113 8.14 -3.58 -3.41
CA LEU A 113 7.65 -4.66 -4.28
C LEU A 113 8.25 -6.03 -3.94
N VAL A 114 9.53 -6.07 -3.56
CA VAL A 114 10.19 -7.32 -3.18
C VAL A 114 9.77 -7.74 -1.78
N SER A 115 9.96 -6.89 -0.77
CA SER A 115 9.79 -7.28 0.63
C SER A 115 8.32 -7.46 1.01
N LEU A 116 7.48 -6.46 0.76
CA LEU A 116 6.11 -6.46 1.27
C LEU A 116 5.18 -7.26 0.36
N ARG A 117 5.25 -7.05 -0.95
CA ARG A 117 4.38 -7.77 -1.88
C ARG A 117 4.82 -9.22 -2.04
N THR A 118 6.10 -9.52 -2.25
CA THR A 118 6.52 -10.93 -2.44
C THR A 118 6.48 -11.69 -1.11
N GLY A 119 6.88 -11.06 0.00
CA GLY A 119 6.85 -11.68 1.34
C GLY A 119 5.47 -12.22 1.73
N LEU A 120 4.42 -11.39 1.59
CA LEU A 120 3.02 -11.81 1.85
C LEU A 120 2.55 -12.96 0.95
N PHE A 121 3.19 -13.16 -0.21
CA PHE A 121 2.85 -14.23 -1.14
C PHE A 121 3.70 -15.50 -0.98
N THR A 122 4.84 -15.43 -0.26
CA THR A 122 5.81 -16.53 -0.15
C THR A 122 6.07 -17.02 1.28
N GLU A 123 5.47 -16.40 2.31
CA GLU A 123 5.77 -16.69 3.72
C GLU A 123 5.60 -18.15 4.15
N SER A 124 4.86 -18.98 3.40
CA SER A 124 4.70 -20.41 3.72
C SER A 124 5.65 -21.37 2.99
N LEU A 125 6.67 -20.89 2.26
CA LEU A 125 7.59 -21.75 1.50
C LEU A 125 9.10 -21.51 1.76
N VAL A 126 9.46 -20.96 2.92
CA VAL A 126 10.85 -21.01 3.40
C VAL A 126 10.89 -21.70 4.77
N TYR A 127 10.77 -23.03 4.78
CA TYR A 127 11.32 -23.93 5.81
C TYR A 127 11.62 -25.27 5.10
N PRO A 128 12.84 -25.84 5.25
CA PRO A 128 13.31 -26.47 6.49
C PRO A 128 14.22 -25.61 7.37
#